data_AF-A0A8T5NBN5-F1
#
_entry.id   AF-A0A8T5NBN5-F1
#
_cell.length_a   1.000
_cell.length_b   1.000
_cell.length_c   1.000
_cell.angle_alpha   90.00
_cell.angle_beta   90.00
_cell.angle_gamma   90.00
#
_symmetry.space_group_name_H-M   'P 1'
#
loop_
_entity.id
_entity.type
_entity.pdbx_description
1 polymer ?
#
loop_
_entity_poly.entity_id
_entity_poly.type
_entity_poly.pdbx_seq_one_letter_code
_entity_poly.pdbx_strand_id
1 'polypeptide(L)'
;MRRNPGNAIANARLELQDVIEEILRKHRIDPGDHNYDMRLRMPTYLDPFTGRIDSYESAGQNGDPILFVKKMGGKFIRMGQYYEMNGDHTSDPVIAMDAGSSYWVPVRIDRAVGDIFCYYNENGRRVMYPDKIEEFMSIQRMFAQKIREQGWLDSGIKLKRK
;
A
#
# COMPACT_ATOMS: atom_id res chain seq x y z
N MET A 1 18.02 -16.92 27.44
CA MET A 1 17.76 -16.58 26.03
C MET A 1 16.79 -15.41 25.98
N ARG A 2 17.28 -14.16 25.80
CA ARG A 2 16.39 -12.98 25.71
C ARG A 2 15.72 -13.02 24.34
N ARG A 3 14.38 -13.08 24.30
CA ARG A 3 13.63 -12.89 23.05
C ARG A 3 13.96 -11.49 22.53
N ASN A 4 14.57 -11.41 21.36
CA ASN A 4 14.94 -10.14 20.75
C ASN A 4 13.61 -9.42 20.37
N PRO A 5 13.26 -8.28 20.98
CA PRO A 5 11.94 -7.66 20.82
C PRO A 5 11.64 -7.26 19.37
N GLY A 6 12.68 -7.03 18.56
CA GLY A 6 12.54 -6.71 17.14
C GLY A 6 11.80 -7.78 16.32
N ASN A 7 11.85 -9.05 16.73
CA ASN A 7 11.15 -10.11 16.00
C ASN A 7 9.65 -10.18 16.36
N ALA A 8 9.24 -9.73 17.55
CA ALA A 8 7.83 -9.70 17.92
C ALA A 8 7.07 -8.60 17.16
N ILE A 9 7.68 -7.42 16.97
CA ILE A 9 7.10 -6.31 16.21
C ILE A 9 7.01 -6.66 14.72
N ALA A 10 8.00 -7.37 14.18
CA ALA A 10 8.00 -7.85 12.80
C ALA A 10 6.89 -8.87 12.49
N ASN A 11 6.37 -9.56 13.51
CA ASN A 11 5.31 -10.57 13.37
C ASN A 11 3.95 -10.06 13.88
N ALA A 12 3.83 -8.77 14.20
CA ALA A 12 2.56 -8.17 14.58
C ALA A 12 1.70 -7.95 13.33
N ARG A 13 0.38 -8.10 13.51
CA ARG A 13 -0.58 -7.71 12.47
C ARG A 13 -0.50 -6.20 12.24
N LEU A 14 -0.33 -5.80 10.98
CA LEU A 14 -0.12 -4.40 10.59
C LEU A 14 -1.46 -3.70 10.36
N GLU A 15 -1.57 -2.43 10.74
CA GLU A 15 -2.77 -1.63 10.46
C GLU A 15 -3.05 -1.51 8.97
N LEU A 16 -1.98 -1.41 8.17
CA LEU A 16 -2.10 -1.41 6.72
C LEU A 16 -2.60 -2.75 6.18
N GLN A 17 -2.22 -3.88 6.80
CA GLN A 17 -2.75 -5.20 6.41
C GLN A 17 -4.28 -5.23 6.62
N ASP A 18 -4.77 -4.73 7.75
CA ASP A 18 -6.22 -4.69 8.03
C ASP A 18 -6.99 -3.88 7.00
N VAL A 19 -6.54 -2.65 6.72
CA VAL A 19 -7.20 -1.76 5.76
C VAL A 19 -7.21 -2.38 4.37
N ILE A 20 -6.09 -2.96 3.92
CA ILE A 20 -6.02 -3.54 2.57
C ILE A 20 -6.85 -4.83 2.48
N GLU A 21 -6.80 -5.72 3.48
CA GLU A 21 -7.65 -6.91 3.50
C GLU A 21 -9.14 -6.55 3.46
N GLU A 22 -9.55 -5.50 4.16
CA GLU A 22 -10.92 -5.00 4.14
C GLU A 22 -11.33 -4.49 2.77
N ILE A 23 -10.49 -3.67 2.13
CA ILE A 23 -10.72 -3.17 0.77
C ILE A 23 -10.83 -4.35 -0.22
N LEU A 24 -9.92 -5.32 -0.15
CA LEU A 24 -9.93 -6.49 -1.04
C LEU A 24 -11.25 -7.27 -0.89
N ARG A 25 -11.67 -7.55 0.34
CA ARG A 25 -12.94 -8.25 0.63
C ARG A 25 -14.15 -7.46 0.13
N LYS A 26 -14.18 -6.13 0.32
CA LYS A 26 -15.26 -5.26 -0.21
C LYS A 26 -15.37 -5.38 -1.74
N HIS A 27 -14.25 -5.55 -2.42
CA HIS A 27 -14.19 -5.75 -3.87
C HIS A 27 -14.19 -7.22 -4.32
N ARG A 28 -14.59 -8.14 -3.43
CA ARG A 28 -14.71 -9.59 -3.66
C ARG A 28 -13.42 -10.23 -4.17
N ILE A 29 -12.28 -9.79 -3.66
CA ILE A 29 -10.96 -10.39 -3.88
C ILE A 29 -10.55 -11.09 -2.58
N ASP A 30 -10.18 -12.36 -2.65
CA ASP A 30 -9.63 -13.06 -1.48
C ASP A 30 -8.18 -12.59 -1.27
N PRO A 31 -7.83 -12.01 -0.10
CA PRO A 31 -6.43 -11.69 0.21
C PRO A 31 -5.48 -12.91 0.13
N GLY A 32 -6.02 -14.11 0.30
CA GLY A 32 -5.32 -15.39 0.15
C GLY A 32 -4.98 -15.77 -1.29
N ASP A 33 -5.64 -15.17 -2.30
CA ASP A 33 -5.46 -15.54 -3.71
C ASP A 33 -3.99 -15.48 -4.15
N HIS A 34 -3.64 -16.34 -5.12
CA HIS A 34 -2.27 -16.45 -5.58
C HIS A 34 -1.80 -15.16 -6.28
N ASN A 35 -2.66 -14.55 -7.10
CA ASN A 35 -2.35 -13.32 -7.82
C ASN A 35 -3.58 -12.41 -7.90
N TYR A 36 -3.38 -11.11 -7.71
CA TYR A 36 -4.37 -10.09 -8.04
C TYR A 36 -3.70 -8.75 -8.36
N ASP A 37 -4.40 -7.92 -9.13
CA ASP A 37 -4.00 -6.56 -9.48
C ASP A 37 -5.27 -5.71 -9.34
N MET A 38 -5.46 -5.15 -8.15
CA MET A 38 -6.60 -4.28 -7.83
C MET A 38 -6.16 -2.83 -7.97
N ARG A 39 -6.98 -2.03 -8.64
CA ARG A 39 -6.82 -0.58 -8.74
C ARG A 39 -8.13 0.09 -8.40
N LEU A 40 -8.09 1.07 -7.52
CA LEU A 40 -9.23 1.91 -7.15
C LEU A 40 -8.98 3.33 -7.59
N ARG A 41 -10.02 3.98 -8.07
CA ARG A 41 -10.06 5.41 -8.36
C ARG A 41 -11.09 6.07 -7.45
N MET A 42 -10.80 7.27 -6.93
CA MET A 42 -11.83 8.05 -6.24
C MET A 42 -12.88 8.56 -7.24
N PRO A 43 -14.16 8.68 -6.86
CA PRO A 43 -15.17 9.25 -7.73
C PRO A 43 -14.80 10.71 -8.02
N THR A 44 -14.68 11.09 -9.29
CA THR A 44 -14.60 12.50 -9.68
C THR A 44 -15.96 13.12 -9.45
N TYR A 45 -16.07 14.02 -8.47
CA TYR A 45 -17.29 14.81 -8.31
C TYR A 45 -17.39 15.78 -9.49
N LEU A 46 -18.46 15.66 -10.27
CA LEU A 46 -18.73 16.53 -11.40
C LEU A 46 -19.41 17.78 -10.83
N ASP A 47 -18.70 18.90 -10.77
CA ASP A 47 -19.35 20.18 -10.47
C ASP A 47 -20.18 20.62 -11.69
N PRO A 48 -21.51 20.78 -11.52
CA PRO A 48 -22.40 21.13 -12.61
C PRO A 48 -22.29 22.58 -13.11
N PHE A 49 -21.56 23.46 -12.42
CA PHE A 49 -21.40 24.88 -12.77
C PHE A 49 -20.12 25.18 -13.54
N THR A 50 -19.06 24.42 -13.34
CA THR A 50 -17.75 24.68 -13.99
C THR A 50 -17.38 23.62 -15.04
N GLY A 51 -18.09 22.49 -15.11
CA GLY A 51 -17.82 21.40 -16.07
C GLY A 51 -16.48 20.68 -15.85
N ARG A 52 -15.72 21.06 -14.83
CA ARG A 52 -14.48 20.45 -14.29
C ARG A 52 -14.20 21.10 -12.93
N ILE A 53 -13.82 20.33 -11.91
CA ILE A 53 -13.20 20.91 -10.69
C ILE A 53 -12.03 20.07 -10.20
N ASP A 54 -10.87 20.71 -10.27
CA ASP A 54 -9.78 20.77 -9.29
C ASP A 54 -9.82 19.75 -8.16
N SER A 55 -9.20 18.60 -8.40
CA SER A 55 -8.80 17.70 -7.33
C SER A 55 -7.60 18.29 -6.61
N TYR A 56 -7.82 18.88 -5.43
CA TYR A 56 -6.80 19.32 -4.48
C TYR A 56 -5.75 20.30 -5.03
N GLU A 57 -5.80 21.55 -4.60
CA GLU A 57 -4.67 22.47 -4.72
C GLU A 57 -3.41 21.87 -4.06
N SER A 58 -2.54 21.25 -4.85
CA SER A 58 -1.10 21.18 -4.61
C SER A 58 -0.34 20.72 -5.85
N ALA A 59 0.32 21.68 -6.48
CA ALA A 59 1.52 21.53 -7.30
C ALA A 59 1.45 20.54 -8.49
N GLY A 60 0.86 20.99 -9.60
CA GLY A 60 1.29 20.53 -10.95
C GLY A 60 1.01 19.08 -11.34
N GLN A 61 0.17 18.35 -10.62
CA GLN A 61 -0.17 16.95 -10.91
C GLN A 61 -1.55 16.87 -11.58
N ASN A 62 -1.58 16.61 -12.90
CA ASN A 62 -2.79 16.48 -13.71
C ASN A 62 -3.24 15.01 -13.80
N GLY A 63 -4.20 14.56 -12.98
CA GLY A 63 -4.82 13.22 -13.15
C GLY A 63 -5.58 12.74 -11.91
N ASP A 64 -6.40 11.69 -12.07
CA ASP A 64 -7.11 11.08 -10.94
C ASP A 64 -6.13 10.27 -10.07
N PRO A 65 -6.18 10.39 -8.72
CA PRO A 65 -5.42 9.52 -7.85
C PRO A 65 -5.94 8.08 -7.96
N ILE A 66 -5.02 7.13 -7.99
CA ILE A 66 -5.27 5.69 -8.04
C ILE A 66 -4.57 5.02 -6.86
N LEU A 67 -5.31 4.23 -6.08
CA LEU A 67 -4.74 3.28 -5.13
C LEU A 67 -4.57 1.93 -5.84
N PHE A 68 -3.38 1.37 -5.84
CA PHE A 68 -3.13 0.02 -6.37
C PHE A 68 -2.71 -0.94 -5.27
N VAL A 69 -3.14 -2.19 -5.42
CA VAL A 69 -2.74 -3.32 -4.59
C VAL A 69 -2.52 -4.51 -5.51
N LYS A 70 -1.28 -4.98 -5.58
CA LYS A 70 -0.88 -6.06 -6.48
C LYS A 70 -0.19 -7.17 -5.69
N LYS A 71 -0.70 -8.40 -5.79
CA LYS A 71 -0.06 -9.60 -5.26
C LYS A 71 0.47 -10.47 -6.39
N MET A 72 1.70 -10.95 -6.25
CA MET A 72 2.43 -11.75 -7.23
C MET A 72 3.01 -13.01 -6.57
N GLY A 73 2.79 -14.15 -7.22
CA GLY A 73 3.37 -15.44 -6.84
C GLY A 73 2.94 -15.93 -5.46
N GLY A 74 1.75 -15.56 -5.01
CA GLY A 74 1.18 -15.93 -3.70
C GLY A 74 1.90 -15.34 -2.49
N LYS A 75 3.00 -14.62 -2.72
CA LYS A 75 3.97 -14.27 -1.68
C LYS A 75 4.20 -12.79 -1.56
N PHE A 76 4.30 -12.05 -2.66
CA PHE A 76 4.69 -10.63 -2.58
C PHE A 76 3.53 -9.73 -2.91
N ILE A 77 3.20 -8.83 -1.98
CA ILE A 77 2.22 -7.77 -2.20
C ILE A 77 2.93 -6.43 -2.29
N ARG A 78 2.53 -5.62 -3.27
CA ARG A 78 2.95 -4.23 -3.43
C ARG A 78 1.72 -3.34 -3.46
N MET A 79 1.79 -2.24 -2.73
CA MET A 79 0.71 -1.27 -2.64
C MET A 79 1.27 0.14 -2.64
N GLY A 80 0.51 1.06 -3.21
CA GLY A 80 0.91 2.45 -3.32
C GLY A 80 -0.20 3.25 -3.96
N GLN A 81 0.01 4.55 -4.06
CA GLN A 81 -0.84 5.42 -4.85
C GLN A 81 -0.09 5.85 -6.11
N TYR A 82 -0.79 6.32 -7.14
CA TYR A 82 -0.20 6.99 -8.29
C TYR A 82 -1.24 7.91 -8.92
N TYR A 83 -0.79 8.89 -9.70
CA TYR A 83 -1.70 9.73 -10.49
C TYR A 83 -1.72 9.22 -11.92
N GLU A 84 -2.91 9.07 -12.51
CA GLU A 84 -3.06 8.70 -13.91
C GLU A 84 -2.61 9.89 -14.80
N MET A 85 -1.29 10.07 -14.96
CA MET A 85 -0.68 11.07 -15.84
C MET A 85 0.14 10.36 -16.90
N ASN A 86 -0.22 10.47 -18.20
CA ASN A 86 0.57 10.15 -19.40
C ASN A 86 1.79 9.20 -19.23
N GLY A 87 1.65 8.04 -18.57
CA GLY A 87 2.78 7.16 -18.24
C GLY A 87 2.84 6.51 -16.84
N ASP A 88 1.77 6.52 -16.03
CA ASP A 88 1.69 5.85 -14.71
C ASP A 88 2.88 6.17 -13.77
N HIS A 89 3.03 7.42 -13.36
CA HIS A 89 4.02 7.78 -12.35
C HIS A 89 3.60 7.32 -10.96
N THR A 90 4.15 6.20 -10.51
CA THR A 90 3.94 5.66 -9.15
C THR A 90 4.28 6.71 -8.09
N SER A 91 3.35 7.00 -7.17
CA SER A 91 3.61 7.91 -6.05
C SER A 91 4.49 7.24 -4.99
N ASP A 92 5.29 8.08 -4.33
CA ASP A 92 6.14 7.74 -3.20
C ASP A 92 5.34 7.86 -1.88
N PRO A 93 5.30 6.86 -0.98
CA PRO A 93 6.00 5.57 -1.05
C PRO A 93 5.18 4.43 -1.67
N VAL A 94 5.88 3.45 -2.26
CA VAL A 94 5.33 2.11 -2.54
C VAL A 94 5.78 1.15 -1.46
N ILE A 95 4.84 0.50 -0.79
CA ILE A 95 5.13 -0.46 0.28
C ILE A 95 5.05 -1.87 -0.29
N ALA A 96 6.13 -2.64 -0.12
CA ALA A 96 6.23 -4.04 -0.50
C ALA A 96 6.35 -4.92 0.75
N MET A 97 5.57 -6.00 0.77
CA MET A 97 5.54 -6.97 1.87
C MET A 97 5.48 -8.40 1.36
N ASP A 98 5.85 -9.34 2.22
CA ASP A 98 5.58 -10.75 2.05
C ASP A 98 4.25 -11.12 2.73
N ALA A 99 3.27 -11.50 1.92
CA ALA A 99 1.93 -11.93 2.29
C ALA A 99 1.74 -13.46 2.15
N GLY A 100 2.82 -14.24 2.19
CA GLY A 100 2.79 -15.71 2.13
C GLY A 100 2.45 -16.39 3.47
N SER A 101 2.24 -15.62 4.53
CA SER A 101 1.83 -16.09 5.85
C SER A 101 0.63 -15.31 6.38
N SER A 102 0.08 -15.71 7.54
CA SER A 102 -1.04 -15.01 8.18
C SER A 102 -0.75 -13.56 8.57
N TYR A 103 0.52 -13.20 8.68
CA TYR A 103 0.98 -11.84 8.94
C TYR A 103 1.86 -11.36 7.80
N TRP A 104 1.70 -10.09 7.41
CA TRP A 104 2.51 -9.53 6.34
C TRP A 104 3.87 -9.06 6.89
N VAL A 105 4.95 -9.57 6.30
CA VAL A 105 6.30 -9.23 6.72
C VAL A 105 6.85 -8.11 5.83
N PRO A 106 7.38 -7.02 6.40
CA PRO A 106 7.94 -5.93 5.62
C PRO A 106 9.11 -6.37 4.73
N VAL A 107 9.12 -5.92 3.48
CA VAL A 107 10.19 -6.22 2.52
C VAL A 107 10.94 -4.94 2.16
N ARG A 108 10.21 -3.95 1.64
CA ARG A 108 10.80 -2.73 1.09
C ARG A 108 9.82 -1.57 1.07
N ILE A 109 10.34 -0.36 1.17
CA ILE A 109 9.61 0.88 0.89
C ILE A 109 10.33 1.59 -0.25
N ASP A 110 9.69 1.68 -1.41
CA ASP A 110 10.24 2.32 -2.60
C ASP A 110 9.94 3.82 -2.49
N ARG A 111 10.97 4.65 -2.55
CA ARG A 111 10.88 6.11 -2.48
C ARG A 111 11.69 6.77 -3.58
N ALA A 112 11.34 7.99 -3.96
CA ALA A 112 12.09 8.79 -4.93
C ALA A 112 13.51 9.11 -4.43
N VAL A 113 13.68 9.25 -3.11
CA VAL A 113 14.97 9.55 -2.45
C VAL A 113 15.81 8.27 -2.20
N GLY A 114 15.31 7.10 -2.61
CA GLY A 114 16.00 5.82 -2.51
C GLY A 114 15.20 4.76 -1.74
N ASP A 115 15.36 3.50 -2.17
CA ASP A 115 14.68 2.34 -1.57
C ASP A 115 15.17 2.06 -0.14
N ILE A 116 14.23 1.75 0.76
CA ILE A 116 14.53 1.25 2.10
C ILE A 116 14.26 -0.25 2.13
N PHE A 117 15.31 -1.05 2.31
CA PHE A 117 15.18 -2.47 2.60
C PHE A 117 14.99 -2.68 4.09
N CYS A 118 13.91 -3.39 4.47
CA CYS A 118 13.54 -3.51 5.89
C CYS A 118 14.14 -4.74 6.58
N TYR A 119 14.70 -5.70 5.84
CA TYR A 119 15.14 -6.98 6.38
C TYR A 119 16.46 -7.47 5.78
N TYR A 120 17.08 -8.40 6.49
CA TYR A 120 18.15 -9.27 6.02
C TYR A 120 17.79 -10.74 6.23
N ASN A 121 18.52 -11.64 5.57
CA ASN A 121 18.37 -13.07 5.78
C ASN A 121 19.42 -13.54 6.79
N GLU A 122 18.96 -14.14 7.89
CA GLU A 122 19.80 -14.78 8.90
C GLU A 122 19.31 -16.22 9.08
N ASN A 123 20.19 -17.20 8.83
CA ASN A 123 19.87 -18.64 8.96
C ASN A 123 18.61 -19.06 8.17
N GLY A 124 18.44 -18.52 6.96
CA GLY A 124 17.27 -18.79 6.11
C GLY A 124 15.96 -18.15 6.60
N ARG A 125 16.00 -17.34 7.66
CA ARG A 125 14.86 -16.57 8.17
C ARG A 125 15.04 -15.10 7.84
N ARG A 126 13.93 -14.42 7.56
CA ARG A 126 13.93 -12.96 7.41
C ARG A 126 13.92 -12.31 8.78
N VAL A 127 14.85 -11.41 9.00
CA VAL A 127 14.98 -10.63 10.23
C VAL A 127 14.94 -9.16 9.86
N MET A 128 14.05 -8.40 10.51
CA MET A 128 13.98 -6.96 10.33
C MET A 128 15.24 -6.28 10.88
N TYR A 129 15.76 -5.30 10.15
CA TYR A 129 16.79 -4.41 10.65
C TYR A 129 16.24 -3.61 11.85
N PRO A 130 16.84 -3.72 13.05
CA PRO A 130 16.29 -3.06 14.24
C PRO A 130 16.11 -1.55 14.09
N ASP A 131 17.04 -0.88 13.41
CA ASP A 131 17.01 0.56 13.11
C ASP A 131 15.93 0.94 12.07
N LYS A 132 15.37 -0.03 11.34
CA LYS A 132 14.31 0.18 10.35
C LYS A 132 12.91 -0.14 10.85
N ILE A 133 12.79 -0.75 12.03
CA ILE A 133 11.49 -1.15 12.59
C ILE A 133 10.60 0.08 12.82
N GLU A 134 11.11 1.10 13.51
CA GLU A 134 10.32 2.28 13.86
C GLU A 134 9.94 3.09 12.62
N GLU A 135 10.88 3.28 11.70
CA GLU A 135 10.63 3.97 10.42
C GLU A 135 9.54 3.24 9.62
N PHE A 136 9.67 1.91 9.44
CA PHE A 136 8.66 1.13 8.73
C PHE A 136 7.28 1.22 9.41
N MET A 137 7.24 1.05 10.73
CA MET A 137 5.99 1.08 11.48
C MET A 137 5.31 2.46 11.39
N SER A 138 6.08 3.54 11.37
CA SER A 138 5.55 4.88 11.15
C SER A 138 4.94 5.03 9.75
N ILE A 139 5.65 4.58 8.72
CA ILE A 139 5.21 4.73 7.33
C ILE A 139 3.97 3.90 7.04
N GLN A 140 3.90 2.64 7.49
CA GLN A 140 2.73 1.81 7.25
C GLN A 140 1.48 2.36 7.96
N ARG A 141 1.63 2.95 9.17
CA ARG A 141 0.52 3.60 9.88
C ARG A 141 0.05 4.85 9.17
N MET A 142 0.98 5.72 8.77
CA MET A 142 0.66 6.93 8.01
C MET A 142 -0.06 6.58 6.70
N PHE A 143 0.38 5.53 6.00
CA PHE A 143 -0.27 5.10 4.78
C PHE A 143 -1.67 4.50 5.03
N ALA A 144 -1.83 3.68 6.07
CA ALA A 144 -3.13 3.14 6.48
C ALA A 144 -4.11 4.27 6.86
N GLN A 145 -3.64 5.26 7.62
CA GLN A 145 -4.40 6.45 7.99
C GLN A 145 -4.81 7.25 6.75
N LYS A 146 -3.88 7.52 5.82
CA LYS A 146 -4.16 8.20 4.56
C LYS A 146 -5.23 7.48 3.74
N ILE A 147 -5.19 6.15 3.69
CA ILE A 147 -6.21 5.36 2.97
C ILE A 147 -7.60 5.56 3.60
N ARG A 148 -7.69 5.57 4.94
CA ARG A 148 -8.95 5.80 5.66
C ARG A 148 -9.46 7.22 5.45
N GLU A 149 -8.61 8.22 5.65
CA GLU A 149 -8.98 9.65 5.56
C GLU A 149 -9.41 10.06 4.15
N GLN A 150 -8.79 9.49 3.12
CA GLN A 150 -9.17 9.74 1.73
C GLN A 150 -10.46 9.00 1.31
N GLY A 151 -11.05 8.17 2.18
CA GLY A 151 -12.33 7.51 1.91
C GLY A 151 -12.26 6.40 0.86
N TRP A 152 -11.08 5.82 0.62
CA TRP A 152 -10.91 4.74 -0.37
C TRP A 152 -11.76 3.52 -0.06
N LEU A 153 -11.88 3.20 1.24
CA LEU A 153 -12.70 2.09 1.68
C LEU A 153 -14.15 2.29 1.27
N ASP A 154 -14.68 3.50 1.40
CA ASP A 154 -16.10 3.80 1.18
C ASP A 154 -16.44 4.09 -0.27
N SER A 155 -15.65 4.95 -0.90
CA SER A 155 -15.93 5.57 -2.19
C SER A 155 -15.07 5.05 -3.34
N GLY A 156 -14.05 4.23 -3.05
CA GLY A 156 -13.13 3.72 -4.07
C GLY A 156 -13.84 2.88 -5.13
N ILE A 157 -13.75 3.32 -6.39
CA ILE A 157 -14.33 2.62 -7.54
C ILE A 157 -13.27 1.71 -8.15
N LYS A 158 -13.56 0.41 -8.20
CA LYS A 158 -12.67 -0.58 -8.84
C LYS A 158 -12.58 -0.35 -10.34
N LEU A 159 -11.37 -0.16 -10.83
CA LEU A 159 -11.09 -0.06 -12.26
C LEU A 159 -11.10 -1.45 -12.89
N LYS A 160 -11.77 -1.58 -14.05
CA LYS A 160 -11.64 -2.76 -14.90
C LYS A 160 -10.36 -2.61 -15.72
N ARG A 161 -9.51 -3.64 -15.69
CA ARG A 161 -8.36 -3.71 -16.60
C ARG A 161 -8.91 -3.76 -18.04
N LYS A 162 -8.44 -2.85 -18.90
CA LYS A 162 -8.61 -2.99 -20.35
C LYS A 162 -7.68 -4.08 -20.86
#